data_AF-A0A2G8SWH2-F1
#
_entry.id   AF-A0A2G8SWH2-F1
#
_cell.length_a   1.000
_cell.length_b   1.000
_cell.length_c   1.000
_cell.angle_alpha   90.00
_cell.angle_beta   90.00
_cell.angle_gamma   90.00
#
_symmetry.space_group_name_H-M   'P 1'
#
loop_
_entity.id
_entity.type
_entity.pdbx_description
1 polymer ?
#
loop_
_entity_poly.entity_id
_entity_poly.type
_entity_poly.pdbx_seq_one_letter_code
_entity_poly.pdbx_strand_id
1 'polypeptide(L)'
;MSDSGLKIVEGTALSARQKKDLLNRLARIEGQLRGVQKLIALAAEPSDCDAVAQQMAAARKALDRSFVQLLTNCIVNQSDNAQDLMQAQAGAGRLAAMLDKFA
;
A
#
# COMPACT_ATOMS: atom_id res chain seq x y z
N MET A 1 2.55 -20.13 4.48
CA MET A 1 1.64 -19.01 4.16
C MET A 1 1.30 -18.36 5.48
N SER A 2 1.91 -17.22 5.79
CA SER A 2 1.79 -16.56 7.09
C SER A 2 0.35 -16.09 7.29
N ASP A 3 -0.42 -16.85 8.06
CA ASP A 3 -1.67 -16.42 8.64
C ASP A 3 -1.34 -15.29 9.63
N SER A 4 -1.53 -14.04 9.21
CA SER A 4 -0.92 -12.88 9.85
C SER A 4 -1.48 -12.57 11.25
N GLY A 5 -2.42 -13.37 11.79
CA GLY A 5 -3.02 -13.13 13.11
C GLY A 5 -3.70 -11.76 13.25
N LEU A 6 -3.87 -11.02 12.14
CA LEU A 6 -4.40 -9.66 12.12
C LEU A 6 -5.90 -9.70 12.33
N LYS A 7 -6.36 -9.18 13.47
CA LYS A 7 -7.80 -9.00 13.73
C LYS A 7 -8.33 -7.84 12.88
N ILE A 8 -9.14 -8.15 11.86
CA ILE A 8 -9.83 -7.14 11.06
C ILE A 8 -11.00 -6.58 11.86
N VAL A 9 -10.92 -5.30 12.25
CA VAL A 9 -12.01 -4.57 12.91
C VAL A 9 -12.96 -3.95 11.89
N GLU A 10 -14.19 -3.66 12.28
CA GLU A 10 -15.12 -2.85 11.48
C GLU A 10 -14.92 -1.35 11.75
N GLY A 11 -15.32 -0.49 10.82
CA GLY A 11 -15.23 0.96 10.96
C GLY A 11 -15.47 1.71 9.65
N THR A 12 -15.58 3.04 9.72
CA THR A 12 -15.91 3.90 8.58
C THR A 12 -14.72 4.26 7.70
N ALA A 13 -13.48 4.08 8.18
CA ALA A 13 -12.28 4.42 7.41
C ALA A 13 -12.09 3.52 6.18
N LEU A 14 -12.30 2.21 6.33
CA LEU A 14 -12.18 1.20 5.27
C LEU A 14 -13.19 0.08 5.50
N SER A 15 -13.87 -0.34 4.44
CA SER A 15 -14.70 -1.55 4.45
C SER A 15 -13.87 -2.81 4.64
N ALA A 16 -14.50 -3.90 5.10
CA ALA A 16 -13.83 -5.20 5.25
C ALA A 16 -13.20 -5.70 3.93
N ARG A 17 -13.87 -5.45 2.79
CA ARG A 17 -13.36 -5.78 1.46
C ARG A 17 -12.10 -4.97 1.12
N GLN A 18 -12.13 -3.65 1.32
CA GLN A 18 -10.96 -2.79 1.06
C GLN A 18 -9.78 -3.19 1.96
N LYS A 19 -10.02 -3.52 3.24
CA LYS A 19 -8.98 -4.03 4.15
C LYS A 19 -8.36 -5.33 3.62
N LYS A 20 -9.19 -6.31 3.26
CA LYS A 20 -8.74 -7.60 2.72
C LYS A 20 -7.91 -7.41 1.44
N ASP A 21 -8.37 -6.56 0.53
CA ASP A 21 -7.68 -6.32 -0.74
C ASP A 21 -6.31 -5.65 -0.55
N LEU A 22 -6.21 -4.66 0.35
CA LEU A 22 -4.94 -4.02 0.71
C LEU A 22 -3.99 -5.00 1.39
N LEU A 23 -4.47 -5.80 2.35
CA LEU A 23 -3.66 -6.82 3.03
C LEU A 23 -3.12 -7.86 2.05
N ASN A 24 -3.94 -8.33 1.10
CA ASN A 24 -3.50 -9.25 0.05
C ASN A 24 -2.46 -8.64 -0.90
N ARG A 25 -2.48 -7.32 -1.13
CA ARG A 25 -1.44 -6.62 -1.88
C ARG A 25 -0.14 -6.56 -1.08
N LEU A 26 -0.22 -6.21 0.20
CA LEU A 26 0.93 -6.16 1.09
C LEU A 26 1.59 -7.54 1.25
N ALA A 27 0.82 -8.61 1.40
CA ALA A 27 1.36 -9.97 1.46
C ALA A 27 2.15 -10.37 0.19
N ARG A 28 1.71 -9.91 -0.98
CA ARG A 28 2.45 -10.10 -2.24
C ARG A 28 3.75 -9.30 -2.26
N ILE A 29 3.70 -8.03 -1.82
CA ILE A 29 4.90 -7.17 -1.72
C ILE A 29 5.90 -7.77 -0.73
N GLU A 30 5.46 -8.30 0.41
CA GLU A 30 6.31 -9.03 1.35
C GLU A 30 6.99 -10.24 0.70
N GLY A 31 6.26 -10.98 -0.16
CA GLY A 31 6.84 -12.01 -1.01
C GLY A 31 7.96 -11.49 -1.92
N GLN A 32 7.75 -10.34 -2.58
CA GLN A 32 8.77 -9.68 -3.41
C GLN A 32 9.99 -9.28 -2.57
N LEU A 33 9.79 -8.71 -1.39
CA LEU A 33 10.89 -8.31 -0.50
C LEU A 33 11.72 -9.51 -0.03
N ARG A 34 11.07 -10.64 0.28
CA ARG A 34 11.78 -11.91 0.55
C ARG A 34 12.57 -12.40 -0.67
N GLY A 35 12.03 -12.22 -1.88
CA GLY A 35 12.74 -12.51 -3.13
C GLY A 35 13.98 -11.63 -3.30
N VAL A 36 13.84 -10.32 -3.10
CA VAL A 36 14.95 -9.35 -3.13
C VAL A 36 16.04 -9.73 -2.12
N GLN A 37 15.68 -10.08 -0.89
CA GLN A 37 16.64 -10.52 0.13
C GLN A 37 17.45 -11.74 -0.33
N LYS A 38 16.79 -12.72 -0.96
CA LYS A 38 17.47 -13.90 -1.53
C LYS A 38 18.41 -13.53 -2.67
N LEU A 39 17.98 -12.66 -3.58
CA LEU A 39 18.83 -12.20 -4.69
C LEU A 39 20.08 -11.50 -4.15
N ILE A 40 19.93 -10.63 -3.14
CA ILE A 40 21.06 -9.97 -2.49
C ILE A 40 22.00 -11.00 -1.83
N ALA A 41 21.44 -11.97 -1.11
CA ALA A 41 22.25 -12.98 -0.42
C ALA A 41 23.01 -13.92 -1.37
N LEU A 42 22.54 -14.07 -2.61
CA LEU A 42 23.13 -14.93 -3.64
C LEU A 42 23.97 -14.15 -4.67
N ALA A 43 23.96 -12.82 -4.63
CA ALA A 43 24.72 -11.98 -5.57
C ALA A 43 26.22 -12.20 -5.38
N ALA A 44 26.91 -12.58 -6.46
CA ALA A 44 28.34 -12.87 -6.45
C ALA A 44 29.10 -11.98 -7.43
N GLU A 45 28.44 -11.53 -8.50
CA GLU A 45 29.05 -10.69 -9.54
C GLU A 45 28.34 -9.33 -9.64
N PRO A 46 29.01 -8.28 -10.14
CA PRO A 46 28.39 -6.95 -10.27
C PRO A 46 27.11 -6.93 -11.10
N SER A 47 26.98 -7.82 -12.10
CA SER A 47 25.80 -7.97 -12.96
C SER A 47 24.55 -8.44 -12.21
N ASP A 48 24.69 -9.14 -11.08
CA ASP A 48 23.55 -9.58 -10.26
C ASP A 48 22.81 -8.38 -9.63
N CYS A 49 23.48 -7.24 -9.48
CA CYS A 49 22.88 -6.01 -8.98
C CYS A 49 21.74 -5.51 -9.86
N ASP A 50 21.79 -5.77 -11.18
CA ASP A 50 20.73 -5.34 -12.09
C ASP A 50 19.42 -6.06 -11.80
N ALA A 51 19.47 -7.37 -11.53
CA ALA A 51 18.31 -8.17 -11.17
C ALA A 51 17.73 -7.74 -9.81
N VAL A 52 18.58 -7.48 -8.82
CA VAL A 52 18.17 -6.94 -7.52
C VAL A 52 17.47 -5.59 -7.70
N ALA A 53 18.07 -4.66 -8.45
CA ALA A 53 17.54 -3.33 -8.68
C ALA A 53 16.18 -3.37 -9.38
N GLN A 54 16.01 -4.24 -10.38
CA GLN A 54 14.75 -4.45 -11.07
C GLN A 54 13.65 -4.97 -10.13
N GLN A 55 13.95 -5.97 -9.29
CA GLN A 55 12.98 -6.51 -8.34
C GLN A 55 12.62 -5.52 -7.24
N MET A 56 13.60 -4.75 -6.74
CA MET A 56 13.35 -3.65 -5.82
C MET A 56 12.46 -2.57 -6.44
N ALA A 57 12.71 -2.17 -7.68
CA ALA A 57 11.88 -1.20 -8.38
C ALA A 57 10.45 -1.71 -8.58
N ALA A 58 10.27 -3.01 -8.88
CA ALA A 58 8.96 -3.64 -8.97
C ALA A 58 8.22 -3.63 -7.63
N ALA A 59 8.90 -3.96 -6.53
CA ALA A 59 8.32 -3.92 -5.18
C ALA A 59 7.92 -2.49 -4.77
N ARG A 60 8.79 -1.51 -5.05
CA ARG A 60 8.50 -0.08 -4.83
C ARG A 60 7.24 0.34 -5.58
N LYS A 61 7.16 0.05 -6.88
CA LYS A 61 5.99 0.42 -7.69
C LYS A 61 4.70 -0.27 -7.22
N ALA A 62 4.79 -1.51 -6.75
CA ALA A 62 3.65 -2.22 -6.19
C ALA A 62 3.18 -1.60 -4.87
N LEU A 63 4.11 -1.14 -4.02
CA LEU A 63 3.82 -0.41 -2.79
C LEU A 63 3.17 0.94 -3.08
N ASP A 64 3.72 1.73 -4.01
CA ASP A 64 3.16 3.03 -4.42
C ASP A 64 1.72 2.90 -4.91
N ARG A 65 1.44 1.89 -5.75
CA ARG A 65 0.07 1.60 -6.21
C ARG A 65 -0.86 1.23 -5.06
N SER A 66 -0.36 0.56 -4.03
CA SER A 66 -1.14 0.20 -2.85
C SER A 66 -1.39 1.40 -1.94
N PHE A 67 -0.43 2.32 -1.85
CA PHE A 67 -0.57 3.61 -1.17
C PHE A 67 -1.64 4.48 -1.83
N VAL A 68 -1.58 4.66 -3.15
CA VAL A 68 -2.62 5.41 -3.90
C VAL A 68 -3.99 4.77 -3.69
N GLN A 69 -4.10 3.45 -3.79
CA GLN A 69 -5.36 2.75 -3.55
C GLN A 69 -5.91 2.96 -2.14
N LEU A 70 -5.05 2.94 -1.11
CA LEU A 70 -5.44 3.25 0.27
C LEU A 70 -6.04 4.65 0.35
N LEU A 71 -5.36 5.65 -0.21
CA LEU A 71 -5.83 7.03 -0.18
C LEU A 71 -7.14 7.22 -0.95
N THR A 72 -7.27 6.65 -2.15
CA THR A 72 -8.52 6.66 -2.91
C THR A 72 -9.67 6.05 -2.10
N ASN A 73 -9.46 4.89 -1.48
CA ASN A 73 -10.47 4.25 -0.63
C ASN A 73 -10.86 5.15 0.54
N CYS A 74 -9.87 5.78 1.19
CA CYS A 74 -10.11 6.71 2.30
C CYS A 74 -10.88 7.96 1.87
N ILE A 75 -10.61 8.53 0.69
CA ILE A 75 -11.33 9.70 0.15
C ILE A 75 -12.79 9.32 -0.04
N VAL A 76 -13.06 8.25 -0.80
CA VAL A 76 -14.42 7.79 -1.10
C VAL A 76 -15.21 7.55 0.18
N ASN A 77 -14.64 6.78 1.11
CA ASN A 77 -15.34 6.45 2.35
C ASN A 77 -15.56 7.69 3.24
N GLN A 78 -14.61 8.63 3.33
CA GLN A 78 -14.82 9.86 4.10
C GLN A 78 -15.88 10.75 3.47
N SER A 79 -15.92 10.84 2.13
CA SER A 79 -16.96 11.57 1.41
C SER A 79 -18.34 10.95 1.63
N ASP A 80 -18.46 9.62 1.57
CA ASP A 80 -19.73 8.91 1.77
C ASP A 80 -20.27 9.03 3.20
N ASN A 81 -19.38 9.18 4.19
CA ASN A 81 -19.73 9.31 5.61
C ASN A 81 -19.76 10.77 6.09
N ALA A 82 -19.58 11.75 5.19
CA ALA A 82 -19.58 13.16 5.57
C ALA A 82 -21.00 13.66 5.86
N GLN A 83 -21.16 14.42 6.94
CA GLN A 83 -22.43 15.01 7.34
C GLN A 83 -22.75 16.27 6.53
N ASP A 84 -21.73 16.96 6.03
CA ASP A 84 -21.86 18.14 5.19
C ASP A 84 -20.68 18.27 4.19
N LEU A 85 -20.82 19.24 3.27
CA LEU A 85 -19.81 19.54 2.25
C LEU A 85 -18.48 20.03 2.86
N MET A 86 -18.52 20.70 4.01
CA MET A 86 -17.32 21.24 4.67
C MET A 86 -16.45 20.10 5.22
N GLN A 87 -17.07 19.10 5.85
CA GLN A 87 -16.42 17.91 6.36
C GLN A 87 -15.85 17.05 5.22
N ALA A 88 -16.60 16.89 4.13
CA ALA A 88 -16.13 16.19 2.94
C ALA A 88 -14.89 16.88 2.33
N GLN A 89 -14.92 18.21 2.20
CA GLN A 89 -13.81 18.99 1.65
C GLN A 89 -12.58 18.96 2.57
N ALA A 90 -12.77 19.04 3.89
CA ALA A 90 -11.67 18.93 4.86
C ALA A 90 -11.01 17.54 4.82
N GLY A 91 -11.80 16.47 4.70
CA GLY A 91 -11.29 15.10 4.56
C GLY A 91 -10.47 14.92 3.28
N ALA A 92 -11.00 15.36 2.14
CA ALA A 92 -10.31 15.33 0.86
C ALA A 92 -9.02 16.16 0.89
N GLY A 93 -9.05 17.36 1.47
CA GLY A 93 -7.88 18.24 1.60
C GLY A 93 -6.74 17.61 2.42
N ARG A 94 -7.05 16.94 3.53
CA ARG A 94 -6.04 16.21 4.31
C ARG A 94 -5.37 15.09 3.51
N LEU A 95 -6.15 14.34 2.73
CA LEU A 95 -5.64 13.23 1.93
C LEU A 95 -4.85 13.71 0.70
N ALA A 96 -5.26 14.83 0.09
CA ALA A 96 -4.49 15.49 -0.96
C ALA A 96 -3.12 15.95 -0.43
N ALA A 97 -3.07 16.58 0.75
CA ALA A 97 -1.80 16.96 1.37
C ALA A 97 -0.89 15.75 1.70
N MET A 98 -1.48 14.58 1.99
CA MET A 98 -0.71 13.34 2.13
C MET A 98 -0.15 12.85 0.79
N LEU A 99 -0.93 12.93 -0.30
CA LEU A 99 -0.41 12.62 -1.65
C LEU A 99 0.77 13.53 -1.99
N ASP A 100 0.62 14.85 -1.85
CA ASP A 100 1.69 15.80 -2.19
C ASP A 100 2.98 15.59 -1.38
N LYS A 101 2.87 15.06 -0.16
CA LYS A 101 4.04 14.76 0.68
C LYS A 101 4.79 13.51 0.25
N PHE A 102 4.12 12.54 -0.38
CA PHE A 102 4.65 11.19 -0.61
C PHE A 102 4.65 10.77 -2.10
N ALA A 103 4.10 11.59 -3.00
CA ALA A 103 4.15 11.46 -4.45
C ALA A 103 5.30 12.28 -5.05
#